data_AF-A0A957DLX5-F1
#
_entry.id   AF-A0A957DLX5-F1
#
_cell.length_a   1.000
_cell.length_b   1.000
_cell.length_c   1.000
_cell.angle_alpha   90.00
_cell.angle_beta   90.00
_cell.angle_gamma   90.00
#
_symmetry.space_group_name_H-M   'P 1'
#
loop_
_entity.id
_entity.type
_entity.pdbx_description
1 polymer ?
#
loop_
_entity_poly.entity_id
_entity_poly.type
_entity_poly.pdbx_seq_one_letter_code
_entity_poly.pdbx_strand_id
1 'polypeptide(L)'
;QVRLEFSDLPPGFVTGPAGDGSNTTVSFVTSPRCSVNLGVNVPAQFCQVQPPDIATTQFIVGGQSGVEVMSNTVLSFPYSAGMQRAAVQFYGPLPYDDPAYTTLAKTYQTGSVYGLAYQRESNTLFASAYMKRHAGFGPGDTGGIYQINRDTGQASLLANLNVIGGYAGSNPHPIGTNWQRENAASWDAVGKTAFGDMDISEDGKSLWLINLRDKRLYNVYVGIPPQQPTAANVTRYAVDVAPPQCNTGGPPNYDNLRHFGLGVHDGRIYVGSTCTAQTTGDPNDLYAYVSSFDPAHPENGFTLELGFPLNYPRGCVFNFQNNCSDAEWGPWTTSFSVNPHGSAIGYLAAYDPQPVLSNIEFDGAGHMFLGIRDRFGDLMGYYTQPPNGGQVRLNGDAAGDILVACQVNGTWTLE
;
A
#
# COMPACT_ATOMS: atom_id res chain seq x y z
N GLN A 1 -2.58 -4.22 -54.76
CA GLN A 1 -2.87 -3.99 -53.32
C GLN A 1 -2.32 -5.17 -52.53
N VAL A 2 -1.81 -4.91 -51.33
CA VAL A 2 -1.36 -5.93 -50.38
C VAL A 2 -2.15 -5.78 -49.09
N ARG A 3 -2.46 -6.90 -48.42
CA ARG A 3 -3.02 -6.92 -47.07
C ARG A 3 -1.86 -6.82 -46.09
N LEU A 4 -1.88 -5.80 -45.25
CA LEU A 4 -0.96 -5.61 -44.15
C LEU A 4 -1.71 -5.90 -42.84
N GLU A 5 -1.09 -6.69 -41.98
CA GLU A 5 -1.63 -7.09 -40.69
C GLU A 5 -0.62 -6.73 -39.60
N PHE A 6 -1.07 -5.94 -38.63
CA PHE A 6 -0.37 -5.68 -37.39
C PHE A 6 -0.87 -6.70 -36.36
N SER A 7 0.03 -7.60 -35.95
CA SER A 7 -0.21 -8.60 -34.91
C SER A 7 0.75 -8.40 -33.73
N ASP A 8 0.56 -9.17 -32.66
CA ASP A 8 1.52 -9.28 -31.55
C ASP A 8 1.86 -7.93 -30.91
N LEU A 9 0.82 -7.12 -30.66
CA LEU A 9 0.99 -5.90 -29.87
C LEU A 9 1.63 -6.25 -28.51
N PRO A 10 2.59 -5.45 -28.02
CA PRO A 10 3.16 -5.68 -26.71
C PRO A 10 2.06 -5.75 -25.63
N PRO A 11 2.24 -6.54 -24.56
CA PRO A 11 1.31 -6.57 -23.43
C PRO A 11 0.96 -5.16 -22.94
N GLY A 12 -0.32 -4.94 -22.59
CA GLY A 12 -0.81 -3.62 -22.15
C GLY A 12 -1.23 -2.67 -23.28
N PHE A 13 -0.75 -2.86 -24.51
CA PHE A 13 -1.13 -2.02 -25.65
C PHE A 13 -2.41 -2.51 -26.33
N VAL A 14 -3.32 -1.58 -26.60
CA VAL A 14 -4.52 -1.81 -27.43
C VAL A 14 -4.48 -0.92 -28.67
N THR A 15 -5.29 -1.26 -29.66
CA THR A 15 -5.43 -0.47 -30.88
C THR A 15 -6.07 0.88 -30.57
N GLY A 16 -5.40 1.94 -30.98
CA GLY A 16 -5.94 3.30 -30.91
C GLY A 16 -6.94 3.58 -32.04
N PRO A 17 -7.56 4.77 -32.04
CA PRO A 17 -8.49 5.19 -33.09
C PRO A 17 -7.83 5.20 -34.48
N ALA A 18 -8.59 4.84 -35.51
CA ALA A 18 -8.17 4.99 -36.89
C ALA A 18 -8.43 6.43 -37.38
N GLY A 19 -7.49 6.98 -38.15
CA GLY A 19 -7.54 8.34 -38.69
C GLY A 19 -6.35 8.63 -39.61
N ASP A 20 -6.13 9.90 -39.95
CA ASP A 20 -5.13 10.31 -40.95
C ASP A 20 -3.69 9.84 -40.65
N GLY A 21 -3.37 9.58 -39.37
CA GLY A 21 -2.06 9.08 -38.93
C GLY A 21 -2.05 7.64 -38.39
N SER A 22 -3.19 6.94 -38.38
CA SER A 22 -3.34 5.63 -37.71
C SER A 22 -4.32 4.75 -38.47
N ASN A 23 -3.93 3.53 -38.80
CA ASN A 23 -4.81 2.56 -39.44
C ASN A 23 -5.35 1.54 -38.43
N THR A 24 -6.23 0.65 -38.89
CA THR A 24 -6.64 -0.55 -38.16
C THR A 24 -5.58 -1.66 -38.26
N THR A 25 -5.65 -2.66 -37.37
CA THR A 25 -4.74 -3.83 -37.37
C THR A 25 -4.74 -4.59 -38.69
N VAL A 26 -5.82 -4.55 -39.45
CA VAL A 26 -5.86 -5.00 -40.84
C VAL A 26 -6.02 -3.80 -41.75
N SER A 27 -5.13 -3.66 -42.74
CA SER A 27 -5.13 -2.55 -43.69
C SER A 27 -4.81 -3.03 -45.10
N PHE A 28 -5.49 -2.47 -46.11
CA PHE A 28 -5.20 -2.77 -47.52
C PHE A 28 -4.48 -1.59 -48.15
N VAL A 29 -3.23 -1.81 -48.59
CA VAL A 29 -2.36 -0.74 -49.08
C VAL A 29 -1.86 -1.01 -50.49
N THR A 30 -1.68 0.05 -51.28
CA THR A 30 -1.11 -0.04 -52.63
C THR A 30 0.40 0.07 -52.54
N SER A 31 1.11 -0.94 -53.05
CA SER A 31 2.58 -0.95 -53.09
C SER A 31 3.11 -0.08 -54.24
N PRO A 32 4.26 0.61 -54.07
CA PRO A 32 5.08 0.68 -52.85
C PRO A 32 4.58 1.78 -51.90
N ARG A 33 4.45 1.46 -50.61
CA ARG A 33 4.11 2.41 -49.55
C ARG A 33 4.88 2.07 -48.28
N CYS A 34 5.61 3.03 -47.73
CA CYS A 34 6.47 2.83 -46.55
C CYS A 34 5.83 3.38 -45.26
N SER A 35 4.89 4.32 -45.36
CA SER A 35 4.22 4.94 -44.21
C SER A 35 2.83 4.36 -44.03
N VAL A 36 2.78 3.26 -43.27
CA VAL A 36 1.54 2.63 -42.78
C VAL A 36 1.71 2.46 -41.27
N ASN A 37 1.03 3.31 -40.51
CA ASN A 37 1.17 3.36 -39.06
C ASN A 37 -0.08 2.77 -38.40
N LEU A 38 0.08 2.10 -37.27
CA LEU A 38 -0.98 1.74 -36.34
C LEU A 38 -0.79 2.60 -35.08
N GLY A 39 -1.80 3.39 -34.73
CA GLY A 39 -1.85 4.02 -33.42
C GLY A 39 -2.17 2.97 -32.38
N VAL A 40 -1.44 2.99 -31.27
CA VAL A 40 -1.67 2.14 -30.10
C VAL A 40 -1.72 3.00 -28.85
N ASN A 41 -2.44 2.56 -27.84
CA ASN A 41 -2.51 3.24 -26.54
C ASN A 41 -2.48 2.22 -25.41
N VAL A 42 -2.08 2.67 -24.22
CA VAL A 42 -2.14 1.90 -22.97
C VAL A 42 -3.27 2.50 -22.12
N PRO A 43 -4.47 1.90 -22.08
CA PRO A 43 -5.62 2.46 -21.36
C PRO A 43 -5.35 2.68 -19.88
N ALA A 44 -4.49 1.84 -19.27
CA ALA A 44 -4.08 1.98 -17.87
C ALA A 44 -3.31 3.28 -17.59
N GLN A 45 -2.59 3.82 -18.57
CA GLN A 45 -1.82 5.08 -18.44
C GLN A 45 -2.66 6.32 -18.76
N PHE A 46 -3.99 6.19 -18.93
CA PHE A 46 -4.85 7.32 -19.22
C PHE A 46 -4.89 8.31 -18.04
N CYS A 47 -4.45 9.54 -18.28
CA CYS A 47 -4.57 10.65 -17.34
C CYS A 47 -5.70 11.59 -17.79
N GLN A 48 -6.71 11.77 -16.94
CA GLN A 48 -7.79 12.72 -17.20
C GLN A 48 -7.35 14.18 -16.97
N VAL A 49 -7.94 15.10 -17.74
CA VAL A 49 -7.62 16.54 -17.65
C VAL A 49 -8.09 17.16 -16.32
N GLN A 50 -9.18 16.64 -15.75
CA GLN A 50 -9.68 17.10 -14.45
C GLN A 50 -8.97 16.35 -13.33
N PRO A 51 -8.50 17.03 -12.27
CA PRO A 51 -7.86 16.37 -11.14
C PRO A 51 -8.78 15.28 -10.56
N PRO A 52 -8.25 14.07 -10.27
CA PRO A 52 -9.06 13.00 -9.70
C PRO A 52 -9.44 13.33 -8.25
N ASP A 53 -10.42 12.60 -7.72
CA ASP A 53 -10.56 12.47 -6.27
C ASP A 53 -9.45 11.56 -5.75
N ILE A 54 -8.93 11.87 -4.57
CA ILE A 54 -8.02 11.01 -3.82
C ILE A 54 -8.85 10.22 -2.81
N ALA A 55 -8.59 8.92 -2.66
CA ALA A 55 -9.16 8.10 -1.60
C ALA A 55 -8.08 7.73 -0.57
N THR A 56 -8.45 7.70 0.71
CA THR A 56 -7.55 7.28 1.80
C THR A 56 -8.32 6.51 2.86
N THR A 57 -7.59 5.76 3.69
CA THR A 57 -8.15 5.10 4.87
C THR A 57 -8.01 5.97 6.12
N GLN A 58 -8.88 5.74 7.09
CA GLN A 58 -8.83 6.32 8.42
C GLN A 58 -8.97 5.20 9.45
N PHE A 59 -7.99 5.10 10.34
CA PHE A 59 -8.04 4.13 11.43
C PHE A 59 -8.75 4.71 12.65
N ILE A 60 -9.76 4.01 13.13
CA ILE A 60 -10.58 4.42 14.28
C ILE A 60 -10.25 3.53 15.47
N VAL A 61 -9.94 4.17 16.60
CA VAL A 61 -9.66 3.46 17.85
C VAL A 61 -10.93 2.77 18.35
N GLY A 62 -10.86 1.47 18.63
CA GLY A 62 -11.97 0.71 19.15
C GLY A 62 -12.19 -0.61 18.42
N GLY A 63 -13.08 -1.43 18.97
CA GLY A 63 -13.43 -2.74 18.41
C GLY A 63 -14.48 -2.70 17.31
N GLN A 64 -14.74 -1.52 16.74
CA GLN A 64 -15.73 -1.29 15.67
C GLN A 64 -17.14 -1.78 16.02
N SER A 65 -17.45 -1.68 17.30
CA SER A 65 -18.74 -1.96 17.91
C SER A 65 -19.13 -0.81 18.85
N GLY A 66 -20.43 -0.63 19.09
CA GLY A 66 -20.92 0.43 19.98
C GLY A 66 -20.80 1.83 19.36
N VAL A 67 -20.24 2.80 20.08
CA VAL A 67 -20.23 4.23 19.69
C VAL A 67 -19.40 4.52 18.44
N GLU A 68 -18.36 3.72 18.18
CA GLU A 68 -17.45 3.91 17.06
C GLU A 68 -17.99 3.35 15.74
N VAL A 69 -19.13 2.64 15.77
CA VAL A 69 -19.70 1.90 14.63
C VAL A 69 -20.06 2.78 13.43
N MET A 70 -20.20 4.10 13.64
CA MET A 70 -20.57 5.07 12.61
C MET A 70 -19.41 5.95 12.13
N SER A 71 -18.21 5.76 12.69
CA SER A 71 -17.01 6.52 12.34
C SER A 71 -16.52 6.15 10.94
N ASN A 72 -15.85 7.09 10.27
CA ASN A 72 -15.38 6.91 8.89
C ASN A 72 -14.13 6.01 8.87
N THR A 73 -14.04 5.13 7.87
CA THR A 73 -12.87 4.27 7.65
C THR A 73 -12.24 4.43 6.29
N VAL A 74 -13.03 4.82 5.30
CA VAL A 74 -12.54 5.17 3.96
C VAL A 74 -13.18 6.49 3.59
N LEU A 75 -12.34 7.42 3.14
CA LEU A 75 -12.71 8.77 2.75
C LEU A 75 -12.25 9.02 1.32
N SER A 76 -12.94 9.90 0.59
CA SER A 76 -12.41 10.53 -0.61
C SER A 76 -12.51 12.03 -0.53
N PHE A 77 -11.59 12.74 -1.15
CA PHE A 77 -11.60 14.20 -1.23
C PHE A 77 -11.05 14.64 -2.59
N PRO A 78 -11.49 15.79 -3.12
CA PRO A 78 -10.92 16.31 -4.37
C PRO A 78 -9.41 16.55 -4.23
N TYR A 79 -8.64 16.33 -5.29
CA TYR A 79 -7.21 16.66 -5.30
C TYR A 79 -6.90 18.11 -4.89
N SER A 80 -7.83 19.04 -5.13
CA SER A 80 -7.72 20.43 -4.73
C SER A 80 -8.06 20.72 -3.26
N ALA A 81 -8.48 19.71 -2.49
CA ALA A 81 -8.83 19.87 -1.09
C ALA A 81 -7.61 20.10 -0.22
N GLY A 82 -7.79 20.90 0.82
CA GLY A 82 -6.76 21.21 1.79
C GLY A 82 -6.42 22.69 1.83
N MET A 83 -5.56 23.04 2.79
CA MET A 83 -5.21 24.43 3.03
C MET A 83 -4.26 24.97 1.95
N GLN A 84 -4.71 25.96 1.18
CA GLN A 84 -3.89 26.61 0.14
C GLN A 84 -2.87 27.64 0.69
N ARG A 85 -2.75 27.80 2.02
CA ARG A 85 -1.90 28.81 2.67
C ARG A 85 -1.24 28.24 3.92
N ALA A 86 -0.03 28.71 4.26
CA ALA A 86 0.66 28.29 5.47
C ALA A 86 -0.11 28.70 6.75
N ALA A 87 -0.24 27.78 7.71
CA ALA A 87 -1.06 27.89 8.93
C ALA A 87 -0.66 29.00 9.94
N VAL A 88 0.33 29.84 9.63
CA VAL A 88 1.00 30.72 10.59
C VAL A 88 0.22 31.99 10.96
N GLN A 89 -0.99 32.22 10.41
CA GLN A 89 -1.68 33.52 10.52
C GLN A 89 -3.16 33.48 10.91
N PHE A 90 -3.71 32.38 11.45
CA PHE A 90 -5.17 32.31 11.70
C PHE A 90 -5.59 32.06 13.17
N TYR A 91 -6.52 32.91 13.63
CA TYR A 91 -7.38 32.72 14.81
C TYR A 91 -8.83 32.39 14.36
N GLY A 92 -9.01 31.35 13.54
CA GLY A 92 -10.31 30.90 13.02
C GLY A 92 -10.26 29.43 12.56
N PRO A 93 -11.40 28.80 12.24
CA PRO A 93 -11.42 27.42 11.75
C PRO A 93 -10.58 27.32 10.46
N LEU A 94 -9.61 26.43 10.47
CA LEU A 94 -8.66 26.24 9.36
C LEU A 94 -9.35 25.40 8.27
N PRO A 95 -9.29 25.81 6.99
CA PRO A 95 -10.00 25.15 5.89
C PRO A 95 -9.24 23.90 5.41
N TYR A 96 -8.96 22.96 6.33
CA TYR A 96 -8.31 21.70 5.97
C TYR A 96 -9.22 20.79 5.14
N ASP A 97 -10.54 20.95 5.29
CA ASP A 97 -11.57 20.16 4.62
C ASP A 97 -12.33 21.01 3.58
N ASP A 98 -11.62 21.85 2.80
CA ASP A 98 -12.22 22.64 1.71
C ASP A 98 -11.52 22.34 0.37
N PRO A 99 -12.22 21.76 -0.63
CA PRO A 99 -13.57 21.21 -0.53
C PRO A 99 -13.69 20.01 0.44
N ALA A 100 -14.89 19.79 0.96
CA ALA A 100 -15.14 18.75 1.96
C ALA A 100 -14.87 17.33 1.44
N TYR A 101 -14.37 16.47 2.34
CA TYR A 101 -14.27 15.05 2.09
C TYR A 101 -15.67 14.38 2.03
N THR A 102 -15.72 13.23 1.38
CA THR A 102 -16.86 12.33 1.29
C THR A 102 -16.54 11.04 2.05
N THR A 103 -17.46 10.60 2.91
CA THR A 103 -17.36 9.27 3.54
C THR A 103 -17.70 8.19 2.52
N LEU A 104 -16.76 7.28 2.28
CA LEU A 104 -16.94 6.13 1.39
C LEU A 104 -17.30 4.85 2.15
N ALA A 105 -16.79 4.69 3.37
CA ALA A 105 -17.14 3.56 4.24
C ALA A 105 -17.05 3.94 5.72
N LYS A 106 -17.77 3.17 6.53
CA LYS A 106 -17.78 3.27 7.99
C LYS A 106 -17.18 2.03 8.66
N THR A 107 -16.82 2.15 9.93
CA THR A 107 -16.21 1.08 10.74
C THR A 107 -17.02 -0.21 10.75
N TYR A 108 -18.35 -0.15 10.78
CA TYR A 108 -19.18 -1.37 10.72
C TYR A 108 -19.12 -2.11 9.38
N GLN A 109 -18.73 -1.41 8.30
CA GLN A 109 -18.66 -1.96 6.96
C GLN A 109 -17.29 -2.59 6.70
N THR A 110 -16.20 -1.93 7.11
CA THR A 110 -14.82 -2.35 6.75
C THR A 110 -13.89 -2.56 7.94
N GLY A 111 -14.12 -1.87 9.06
CA GLY A 111 -13.15 -1.75 10.15
C GLY A 111 -11.79 -1.22 9.68
N SER A 112 -10.71 -1.72 10.29
CA SER A 112 -9.32 -1.38 9.93
C SER A 112 -8.93 -1.94 8.55
N VAL A 113 -8.65 -1.03 7.61
CA VAL A 113 -8.24 -1.33 6.22
C VAL A 113 -7.05 -0.47 5.80
N TYR A 114 -6.20 -0.98 4.91
CA TYR A 114 -5.03 -0.27 4.38
C TYR A 114 -4.95 -0.31 2.85
N GLY A 115 -4.78 -1.48 2.24
CA GLY A 115 -4.57 -1.60 0.80
C GLY A 115 -5.81 -1.14 0.04
N LEU A 116 -5.63 -0.24 -0.92
CA LEU A 116 -6.71 0.34 -1.72
C LEU A 116 -6.43 0.13 -3.21
N ALA A 117 -7.42 -0.31 -3.96
CA ALA A 117 -7.33 -0.43 -5.42
C ALA A 117 -8.63 0.04 -6.09
N TYR A 118 -8.55 0.63 -7.29
CA TYR A 118 -9.70 1.24 -7.95
C TYR A 118 -9.98 0.63 -9.33
N GLN A 119 -11.17 0.03 -9.49
CA GLN A 119 -11.69 -0.42 -10.79
C GLN A 119 -12.46 0.73 -11.46
N ARG A 120 -11.80 1.40 -12.40
CA ARG A 120 -12.36 2.52 -13.16
C ARG A 120 -13.59 2.14 -13.98
N GLU A 121 -13.63 0.92 -14.52
CA GLU A 121 -14.68 0.44 -15.42
C GLU A 121 -16.05 0.31 -14.74
N SER A 122 -16.07 0.05 -13.42
CA SER A 122 -17.29 -0.08 -12.63
C SER A 122 -17.44 0.98 -11.55
N ASN A 123 -16.54 1.96 -11.49
CA ASN A 123 -16.44 2.96 -10.42
C ASN A 123 -16.45 2.33 -9.01
N THR A 124 -15.66 1.26 -8.82
CA THR A 124 -15.57 0.52 -7.54
C THR A 124 -14.20 0.69 -6.90
N LEU A 125 -14.17 1.10 -5.64
CA LEU A 125 -12.98 1.10 -4.80
C LEU A 125 -12.95 -0.17 -3.95
N PHE A 126 -11.81 -0.84 -3.87
CA PHE A 126 -11.59 -1.98 -2.99
C PHE A 126 -10.74 -1.58 -1.80
N ALA A 127 -10.95 -2.24 -0.67
CA ALA A 127 -10.16 -2.06 0.54
C ALA A 127 -9.85 -3.39 1.20
N SER A 128 -8.59 -3.64 1.60
CA SER A 128 -8.16 -4.86 2.28
C SER A 128 -7.97 -4.66 3.78
N ALA A 129 -8.32 -5.68 4.58
CA ALA A 129 -8.14 -5.68 6.02
C ALA A 129 -6.66 -5.49 6.41
N TYR A 130 -6.40 -4.68 7.44
CA TYR A 130 -5.05 -4.39 7.92
C TYR A 130 -4.95 -4.48 9.44
N MET A 131 -3.89 -5.14 9.93
CA MET A 131 -3.57 -5.17 11.35
C MET A 131 -2.89 -3.87 11.78
N LYS A 132 -3.65 -2.99 12.41
CA LYS A 132 -3.14 -1.83 13.15
C LYS A 132 -3.53 -1.96 14.60
N ARG A 133 -2.62 -1.70 15.54
CA ARG A 133 -3.01 -1.70 16.95
C ARG A 133 -4.04 -0.62 17.21
N HIS A 134 -4.92 -0.85 18.17
CA HIS A 134 -5.99 0.05 18.59
C HIS A 134 -7.21 0.09 17.64
N ALA A 135 -7.13 -0.45 16.42
CA ALA A 135 -8.21 -0.40 15.44
C ALA A 135 -8.70 -1.80 15.06
N GLY A 136 -9.91 -2.16 15.49
CA GLY A 136 -10.49 -3.46 15.24
C GLY A 136 -10.84 -3.73 13.76
N PHE A 137 -10.86 -5.01 13.41
CA PHE A 137 -11.29 -5.49 12.10
C PHE A 137 -12.81 -5.37 11.89
N GLY A 138 -13.23 -5.30 10.62
CA GLY A 138 -14.63 -5.34 10.21
C GLY A 138 -15.18 -6.77 10.04
N PRO A 139 -16.34 -6.94 9.38
CA PRO A 139 -17.03 -8.23 9.21
C PRO A 139 -16.22 -9.36 8.56
N GLY A 140 -15.20 -9.04 7.76
CA GLY A 140 -14.29 -10.02 7.14
C GLY A 140 -13.15 -10.50 8.06
N ASP A 141 -13.05 -9.95 9.28
CA ASP A 141 -11.91 -10.13 10.19
C ASP A 141 -10.57 -9.85 9.45
N THR A 142 -9.48 -10.53 9.84
CA THR A 142 -8.16 -10.42 9.19
C THR A 142 -8.16 -10.75 7.69
N GLY A 143 -9.19 -11.45 7.20
CA GLY A 143 -9.26 -11.95 5.82
C GLY A 143 -10.14 -11.11 4.89
N GLY A 144 -10.68 -9.98 5.37
CA GLY A 144 -11.65 -9.17 4.63
C GLY A 144 -11.07 -8.43 3.42
N ILE A 145 -11.75 -8.55 2.28
CA ILE A 145 -11.65 -7.64 1.14
C ILE A 145 -13.04 -7.04 0.95
N TYR A 146 -13.11 -5.71 0.95
CA TYR A 146 -14.34 -4.94 0.85
C TYR A 146 -14.41 -4.25 -0.51
N GLN A 147 -15.62 -4.08 -1.02
CA GLN A 147 -15.90 -3.27 -2.21
C GLN A 147 -16.78 -2.08 -1.83
N ILE A 148 -16.52 -0.95 -2.48
CA ILE A 148 -17.24 0.31 -2.30
C ILE A 148 -17.64 0.79 -3.68
N ASN A 149 -18.92 0.64 -4.02
CA ASN A 149 -19.46 1.17 -5.26
C ASN A 149 -19.67 2.69 -5.11
N ARG A 150 -18.90 3.49 -5.86
CA ARG A 150 -18.91 4.95 -5.70
C ARG A 150 -20.12 5.63 -6.33
N ASP A 151 -20.83 4.98 -7.25
CA ASP A 151 -22.07 5.49 -7.81
C ASP A 151 -23.23 5.45 -6.79
N THR A 152 -23.26 4.42 -5.95
CA THR A 152 -24.33 4.17 -4.97
C THR A 152 -23.93 4.48 -3.53
N GLY A 153 -22.64 4.68 -3.26
CA GLY A 153 -22.08 4.85 -1.91
C GLY A 153 -22.17 3.60 -1.04
N GLN A 154 -22.36 2.42 -1.64
CA GLN A 154 -22.54 1.16 -0.91
C GLN A 154 -21.19 0.46 -0.68
N ALA A 155 -20.81 0.29 0.59
CA ALA A 155 -19.68 -0.55 1.00
C ALA A 155 -20.17 -1.89 1.56
N SER A 156 -19.57 -2.99 1.10
CA SER A 156 -19.89 -4.36 1.52
C SER A 156 -18.67 -5.27 1.48
N LEU A 157 -18.71 -6.38 2.21
CA LEU A 157 -17.69 -7.43 2.14
C LEU A 157 -17.78 -8.14 0.77
N LEU A 158 -16.72 -8.05 -0.03
CA LEU A 158 -16.60 -8.76 -1.30
C LEU A 158 -16.16 -10.20 -1.06
N ALA A 159 -15.12 -10.39 -0.24
CA ALA A 159 -14.51 -11.69 -0.01
C ALA A 159 -13.92 -11.80 1.39
N ASN A 160 -13.86 -13.02 1.91
CA ASN A 160 -13.05 -13.35 3.09
C ASN A 160 -12.04 -14.43 2.70
N LEU A 161 -10.77 -14.06 2.53
CA LEU A 161 -9.74 -14.99 2.10
C LEU A 161 -9.45 -16.09 3.13
N ASN A 162 -9.78 -15.91 4.42
CA ASN A 162 -9.72 -17.01 5.39
C ASN A 162 -10.71 -18.14 5.07
N VAL A 163 -11.74 -17.85 4.27
CA VAL A 163 -12.75 -18.82 3.82
C VAL A 163 -12.46 -19.35 2.42
N ILE A 164 -12.02 -18.47 1.50
CA ILE A 164 -11.93 -18.81 0.06
C ILE A 164 -10.50 -19.11 -0.41
N GLY A 165 -9.70 -19.77 0.42
CA GLY A 165 -8.38 -20.20 0.01
C GLY A 165 -7.29 -19.18 0.31
N GLY A 166 -7.15 -18.86 1.60
CA GLY A 166 -6.05 -18.11 2.19
C GLY A 166 -6.04 -18.28 3.71
N TYR A 167 -5.01 -17.75 4.37
CA TYR A 167 -5.01 -17.59 5.82
C TYR A 167 -4.23 -16.31 6.14
N ALA A 168 -4.94 -15.29 6.60
CA ALA A 168 -4.43 -13.96 6.89
C ALA A 168 -4.02 -13.80 8.37
N GLY A 169 -3.99 -14.91 9.13
CA GLY A 169 -3.66 -14.91 10.55
C GLY A 169 -4.88 -14.76 11.45
N SER A 170 -4.75 -15.17 12.71
CA SER A 170 -5.78 -14.95 13.72
C SER A 170 -5.78 -13.49 14.18
N ASN A 171 -6.96 -12.96 14.52
CA ASN A 171 -7.10 -11.64 15.11
C ASN A 171 -6.38 -11.56 16.47
N PRO A 172 -5.33 -10.74 16.61
CA PRO A 172 -4.52 -10.65 17.83
C PRO A 172 -5.09 -9.66 18.85
N HIS A 173 -6.14 -8.89 18.48
CA HIS A 173 -6.74 -7.94 19.40
C HIS A 173 -7.36 -8.65 20.60
N PRO A 174 -7.30 -8.05 21.80
CA PRO A 174 -7.88 -8.65 22.98
C PRO A 174 -9.41 -8.76 22.87
N ILE A 175 -9.96 -9.83 23.42
CA ILE A 175 -11.40 -9.93 23.70
C ILE A 175 -11.71 -8.99 24.87
N GLY A 176 -12.14 -7.76 24.59
CA GLY A 176 -12.42 -6.75 25.61
C GLY A 176 -12.61 -5.33 25.07
N THR A 177 -12.70 -4.35 25.96
CA THR A 177 -12.98 -2.94 25.62
C THR A 177 -11.81 -1.98 25.81
N ASN A 178 -10.68 -2.40 26.37
CA ASN A 178 -9.53 -1.51 26.57
C ASN A 178 -8.63 -1.44 25.32
N TRP A 179 -9.17 -0.82 24.29
CA TRP A 179 -8.50 -0.52 23.01
C TRP A 179 -7.43 0.56 23.13
N GLN A 180 -7.25 1.23 24.28
CA GLN A 180 -6.20 2.24 24.48
C GLN A 180 -4.86 1.65 24.90
N ARG A 181 -4.87 0.51 25.59
CA ARG A 181 -3.65 -0.20 26.00
C ARG A 181 -3.29 -1.29 25.00
N GLU A 182 -4.28 -2.12 24.68
CA GLU A 182 -4.10 -3.43 24.02
C GLU A 182 -2.99 -4.31 24.64
N ASN A 183 -2.99 -5.60 24.34
CA ASN A 183 -2.00 -6.51 24.90
C ASN A 183 -0.73 -6.57 24.02
N ALA A 184 0.34 -7.15 24.55
CA ALA A 184 1.58 -7.34 23.80
C ALA A 184 1.43 -8.24 22.54
N ALA A 185 0.38 -9.07 22.44
CA ALA A 185 0.16 -9.93 21.28
C ALA A 185 -0.16 -9.13 20.01
N SER A 186 -0.85 -7.99 20.15
CA SER A 186 -1.14 -7.06 19.05
C SER A 186 0.11 -6.34 18.52
N TRP A 187 1.15 -6.17 19.35
CA TRP A 187 2.37 -5.43 18.97
C TRP A 187 3.09 -6.11 17.81
N ASP A 188 3.45 -7.37 17.98
CA ASP A 188 4.25 -8.07 16.97
C ASP A 188 3.47 -8.36 15.68
N ALA A 189 2.14 -8.41 15.77
CA ALA A 189 1.26 -8.75 14.66
C ALA A 189 1.14 -7.63 13.59
N VAL A 190 1.38 -6.36 13.95
CA VAL A 190 1.39 -5.25 12.98
C VAL A 190 2.48 -5.52 11.93
N GLY A 191 2.11 -5.50 10.65
CA GLY A 191 3.03 -5.87 9.54
C GLY A 191 3.26 -7.38 9.37
N LYS A 192 2.52 -8.25 10.09
CA LYS A 192 2.63 -9.74 10.02
C LYS A 192 1.28 -10.47 9.96
N THR A 193 0.17 -9.74 10.03
CA THR A 193 -1.20 -10.25 10.05
C THR A 193 -2.05 -9.40 9.12
N ALA A 194 -3.08 -10.01 8.53
CA ALA A 194 -3.91 -9.45 7.48
C ALA A 194 -3.10 -9.17 6.20
N PHE A 195 -3.46 -8.11 5.47
CA PHE A 195 -2.86 -7.81 4.17
C PHE A 195 -1.99 -6.56 4.22
N GLY A 196 -1.02 -6.49 3.32
CA GLY A 196 -0.25 -5.27 3.07
C GLY A 196 -0.98 -4.40 2.06
N ASP A 197 -0.24 -4.01 1.04
CA ASP A 197 -0.78 -3.25 -0.07
C ASP A 197 -1.70 -4.09 -0.97
N MET A 198 -2.52 -3.40 -1.76
CA MET A 198 -3.40 -3.98 -2.77
C MET A 198 -3.39 -3.12 -4.02
N ASP A 199 -3.27 -3.75 -5.18
CA ASP A 199 -3.36 -3.07 -6.47
C ASP A 199 -4.30 -3.85 -7.42
N ILE A 200 -4.67 -3.27 -8.55
CA ILE A 200 -5.53 -3.88 -9.56
C ILE A 200 -4.75 -4.13 -10.86
N SER A 201 -5.02 -5.24 -11.53
CA SER A 201 -4.46 -5.50 -12.85
C SER A 201 -4.84 -4.41 -13.85
N GLU A 202 -3.99 -4.16 -14.85
CA GLU A 202 -4.23 -3.15 -15.89
C GLU A 202 -5.52 -3.41 -16.69
N ASP A 203 -5.95 -4.66 -16.78
CA ASP A 203 -7.21 -5.06 -17.41
C ASP A 203 -8.44 -4.92 -16.50
N GLY A 204 -8.23 -4.50 -15.26
CA GLY A 204 -9.24 -4.23 -14.23
C GLY A 204 -9.87 -5.46 -13.59
N LYS A 205 -9.46 -6.70 -13.93
CA LYS A 205 -10.20 -7.91 -13.52
C LYS A 205 -9.67 -8.62 -12.29
N SER A 206 -8.45 -8.32 -11.85
CA SER A 206 -7.78 -9.03 -10.77
C SER A 206 -7.25 -8.05 -9.73
N LEU A 207 -7.46 -8.39 -8.45
CA LEU A 207 -6.80 -7.72 -7.33
C LEU A 207 -5.53 -8.47 -6.97
N TRP A 208 -4.43 -7.73 -6.85
CA TRP A 208 -3.16 -8.20 -6.32
C TRP A 208 -3.02 -7.71 -4.89
N LEU A 209 -2.61 -8.58 -3.97
CA LEU A 209 -2.38 -8.19 -2.58
C LEU A 209 -1.31 -9.04 -1.93
N ILE A 210 -0.57 -8.46 -0.99
CA ILE A 210 0.37 -9.21 -0.15
C ILE A 210 -0.35 -9.74 1.09
N ASN A 211 -0.33 -11.05 1.30
CA ASN A 211 -0.71 -11.64 2.57
C ASN A 211 0.49 -11.60 3.53
N LEU A 212 0.40 -10.76 4.57
CA LEU A 212 1.48 -10.53 5.52
C LEU A 212 1.74 -11.76 6.41
N ARG A 213 0.75 -12.66 6.53
CA ARG A 213 0.85 -13.85 7.38
C ARG A 213 1.67 -14.96 6.75
N ASP A 214 1.40 -15.30 5.50
CA ASP A 214 2.12 -16.36 4.79
C ASP A 214 3.17 -15.83 3.81
N LYS A 215 3.34 -14.51 3.74
CA LYS A 215 4.37 -13.80 2.95
C LYS A 215 4.25 -14.07 1.44
N ARG A 216 3.04 -14.20 0.93
CA ARG A 216 2.78 -14.51 -0.48
C ARG A 216 2.06 -13.38 -1.21
N LEU A 217 2.33 -13.30 -2.51
CA LEU A 217 1.54 -12.51 -3.45
C LEU A 217 0.29 -13.29 -3.82
N TYR A 218 -0.88 -12.66 -3.65
CA TYR A 218 -2.17 -13.23 -4.02
C TYR A 218 -2.71 -12.52 -5.26
N ASN A 219 -3.29 -13.29 -6.18
CA ASN A 219 -4.15 -12.81 -7.26
C ASN A 219 -5.58 -13.26 -6.97
N VAL A 220 -6.52 -12.32 -6.92
CA VAL A 220 -7.94 -12.57 -6.71
C VAL A 220 -8.70 -12.04 -7.92
N TYR A 221 -9.20 -12.94 -8.78
CA TYR A 221 -10.02 -12.57 -9.92
C TYR A 221 -11.42 -12.12 -9.46
N VAL A 222 -11.79 -10.90 -9.80
CA VAL A 222 -13.08 -10.27 -9.47
C VAL A 222 -13.92 -9.93 -10.70
N GLY A 223 -13.32 -9.80 -11.89
CA GLY A 223 -14.03 -9.42 -13.12
C GLY A 223 -14.53 -7.98 -13.12
N ILE A 224 -15.32 -7.62 -14.15
CA ILE A 224 -15.88 -6.27 -14.35
C ILE A 224 -17.36 -6.42 -14.77
N PRO A 225 -18.34 -5.88 -14.01
CA PRO A 225 -18.18 -5.36 -12.65
C PRO A 225 -17.80 -6.47 -11.66
N PRO A 226 -17.31 -6.12 -10.45
CA PRO A 226 -16.75 -7.09 -9.51
C PRO A 226 -17.80 -8.10 -9.07
N GLN A 227 -17.44 -9.38 -9.11
CA GLN A 227 -18.23 -10.50 -8.62
C GLN A 227 -17.55 -11.12 -7.40
N GLN A 228 -18.35 -11.69 -6.51
CA GLN A 228 -17.83 -12.38 -5.32
C GLN A 228 -16.92 -13.55 -5.74
N PRO A 229 -15.63 -13.53 -5.39
CA PRO A 229 -14.70 -14.59 -5.76
C PRO A 229 -14.94 -15.85 -4.94
N THR A 230 -14.64 -16.99 -5.54
CA THR A 230 -14.57 -18.31 -4.89
C THR A 230 -13.12 -18.76 -4.75
N ALA A 231 -12.87 -19.91 -4.11
CA ALA A 231 -11.52 -20.46 -4.00
C ALA A 231 -10.84 -20.73 -5.35
N ALA A 232 -11.62 -20.98 -6.42
CA ALA A 232 -11.08 -21.16 -7.77
C ALA A 232 -10.58 -19.84 -8.40
N ASN A 233 -10.95 -18.69 -7.83
CA ASN A 233 -10.54 -17.37 -8.29
C ASN A 233 -9.29 -16.84 -7.58
N VAL A 234 -8.69 -17.63 -6.68
CA VAL A 234 -7.54 -17.23 -5.87
C VAL A 234 -6.30 -18.02 -6.28
N THR A 235 -5.28 -17.33 -6.77
CA THR A 235 -3.95 -17.88 -7.04
C THR A 235 -2.93 -17.25 -6.11
N ARG A 236 -1.89 -17.99 -5.72
CA ARG A 236 -0.87 -17.53 -4.76
C ARG A 236 0.52 -17.84 -5.27
N TYR A 237 1.45 -16.92 -5.06
CA TYR A 237 2.83 -17.02 -5.50
C TYR A 237 3.76 -16.78 -4.31
N ALA A 238 4.77 -17.65 -4.15
CA ALA A 238 5.84 -17.43 -3.19
C ALA A 238 6.75 -16.32 -3.71
N VAL A 239 6.98 -15.29 -2.89
CA VAL A 239 7.86 -14.18 -3.25
C VAL A 239 9.30 -14.56 -2.91
N ASP A 240 9.86 -15.46 -3.72
CA ASP A 240 11.17 -16.06 -3.50
C ASP A 240 12.26 -15.24 -4.20
N VAL A 241 12.57 -14.06 -3.65
CA VAL A 241 13.76 -13.30 -4.06
C VAL A 241 14.80 -13.43 -2.97
N ALA A 242 15.92 -14.10 -3.27
CA ALA A 242 17.03 -14.26 -2.34
C ALA A 242 17.73 -12.90 -2.15
N PRO A 243 17.46 -12.15 -1.07
CA PRO A 243 18.02 -10.82 -0.93
C PRO A 243 19.42 -10.99 -0.31
N PRO A 244 20.51 -10.62 -1.01
CA PRO A 244 21.87 -10.89 -0.55
C PRO A 244 22.21 -10.21 0.79
N GLN A 245 21.47 -9.16 1.18
CA GLN A 245 21.75 -8.31 2.34
C GLN A 245 20.72 -8.45 3.47
N CYS A 246 19.88 -9.48 3.47
CA CYS A 246 18.88 -9.69 4.53
C CYS A 246 19.44 -10.34 5.81
N ASN A 247 20.68 -10.02 6.19
CA ASN A 247 21.45 -10.44 7.38
C ASN A 247 22.96 -10.22 7.08
N THR A 248 23.54 -9.08 7.44
CA THR A 248 24.95 -8.79 7.12
C THR A 248 25.87 -9.81 7.79
N GLY A 249 26.71 -10.49 7.00
CA GLY A 249 27.68 -11.46 7.50
C GLY A 249 27.15 -12.89 7.72
N GLY A 250 25.90 -13.20 7.32
CA GLY A 250 25.32 -14.54 7.38
C GLY A 250 24.45 -14.88 6.16
N PRO A 251 23.87 -16.10 6.10
CA PRO A 251 22.88 -16.42 5.07
C PRO A 251 21.63 -15.54 5.23
N PRO A 252 20.89 -15.23 4.14
CA PRO A 252 19.67 -14.43 4.21
C PRO A 252 18.70 -14.97 5.26
N ASN A 253 18.25 -14.11 6.17
CA ASN A 253 17.25 -14.46 7.17
C ASN A 253 15.86 -14.08 6.66
N TYR A 254 15.17 -15.06 6.09
CA TYR A 254 13.80 -14.88 5.58
C TYR A 254 12.78 -14.51 6.67
N ASP A 255 13.08 -14.67 7.97
CA ASP A 255 12.22 -14.18 9.04
C ASP A 255 12.23 -12.65 9.15
N ASN A 256 13.34 -12.01 8.78
CA ASN A 256 13.48 -10.56 8.68
C ASN A 256 12.88 -9.99 7.40
N LEU A 257 12.64 -10.80 6.37
CA LEU A 257 12.05 -10.33 5.12
C LEU A 257 10.53 -10.16 5.27
N ARG A 258 10.05 -8.95 4.96
CA ARG A 258 8.63 -8.56 5.00
C ARG A 258 8.23 -7.95 3.67
N HIS A 259 7.40 -8.66 2.92
CA HIS A 259 6.75 -8.12 1.73
C HIS A 259 5.57 -7.26 2.17
N PHE A 260 5.34 -6.13 1.50
CA PHE A 260 4.23 -5.25 1.84
C PHE A 260 3.71 -4.49 0.62
N GLY A 261 4.52 -3.59 0.05
CA GLY A 261 4.12 -2.72 -1.05
C GLY A 261 3.91 -3.46 -2.36
N LEU A 262 3.00 -2.95 -3.19
CA LEU A 262 2.75 -3.42 -4.54
C LEU A 262 2.81 -2.27 -5.53
N GLY A 263 2.92 -2.60 -6.81
CA GLY A 263 2.66 -1.70 -7.92
C GLY A 263 2.47 -2.50 -9.20
N VAL A 264 1.56 -2.08 -10.07
CA VAL A 264 1.32 -2.70 -11.37
C VAL A 264 1.79 -1.78 -12.48
N HIS A 265 2.67 -2.29 -13.36
CA HIS A 265 3.20 -1.51 -14.47
C HIS A 265 3.62 -2.39 -15.64
N ASP A 266 3.17 -2.05 -16.84
CA ASP A 266 3.53 -2.70 -18.11
C ASP A 266 3.35 -4.24 -18.06
N GLY A 267 2.19 -4.66 -17.55
CA GLY A 267 1.83 -6.07 -17.38
C GLY A 267 2.57 -6.83 -16.28
N ARG A 268 3.45 -6.17 -15.50
CA ARG A 268 4.22 -6.78 -14.40
C ARG A 268 3.68 -6.35 -13.04
N ILE A 269 3.91 -7.21 -12.04
CA ILE A 269 3.60 -6.92 -10.64
C ILE A 269 4.92 -6.68 -9.90
N TYR A 270 5.07 -5.51 -9.30
CA TYR A 270 6.21 -5.13 -8.48
C TYR A 270 5.86 -5.35 -7.01
N VAL A 271 6.77 -5.98 -6.27
CA VAL A 271 6.63 -6.27 -4.83
C VAL A 271 7.73 -5.57 -4.06
N GLY A 272 7.32 -4.67 -3.17
CA GLY A 272 8.16 -4.00 -2.20
C GLY A 272 8.42 -4.88 -0.98
N SER A 273 9.69 -5.04 -0.62
CA SER A 273 10.12 -5.86 0.52
C SER A 273 11.11 -5.11 1.40
N THR A 274 11.02 -5.33 2.71
CA THR A 274 11.94 -4.77 3.70
C THR A 274 12.61 -5.88 4.50
N CYS A 275 13.93 -5.83 4.62
CA CYS A 275 14.68 -6.58 5.61
C CYS A 275 14.72 -5.75 6.88
N THR A 276 14.11 -6.29 7.93
CA THR A 276 13.72 -5.50 9.09
C THR A 276 14.76 -5.45 10.21
N ALA A 277 15.89 -6.13 10.05
CA ALA A 277 16.90 -6.31 11.09
C ALA A 277 16.35 -6.83 12.44
N GLN A 278 15.13 -7.40 12.47
CA GLN A 278 14.43 -7.73 13.72
C GLN A 278 15.21 -8.73 14.59
N THR A 279 15.88 -9.71 13.96
CA THR A 279 16.69 -10.70 14.67
C THR A 279 18.03 -10.16 15.14
N THR A 280 18.67 -9.29 14.36
CA THR A 280 20.04 -8.81 14.63
C THR A 280 20.06 -7.57 15.51
N GLY A 281 19.05 -6.72 15.40
CA GLY A 281 18.98 -5.43 16.08
C GLY A 281 20.00 -4.42 15.56
N ASP A 282 20.65 -4.68 14.43
CA ASP A 282 21.62 -3.78 13.80
C ASP A 282 20.94 -2.95 12.70
N PRO A 283 20.84 -1.60 12.82
CA PRO A 283 20.30 -0.75 11.77
C PRO A 283 20.99 -0.89 10.41
N ASN A 284 22.25 -1.35 10.36
CA ASN A 284 22.95 -1.58 9.10
C ASN A 284 22.40 -2.78 8.30
N ASP A 285 21.61 -3.64 8.92
CA ASP A 285 20.90 -4.74 8.26
C ASP A 285 19.56 -4.31 7.63
N LEU A 286 19.17 -3.05 7.80
CA LEU A 286 17.97 -2.51 7.19
C LEU A 286 18.18 -2.28 5.69
N TYR A 287 17.37 -2.96 4.90
CA TYR A 287 17.49 -2.92 3.44
C TYR A 287 16.11 -3.03 2.79
N ALA A 288 15.91 -2.33 1.68
CA ALA A 288 14.69 -2.39 0.89
C ALA A 288 14.98 -2.99 -0.48
N TYR A 289 13.99 -3.72 -1.02
CA TYR A 289 14.07 -4.38 -2.32
C TYR A 289 12.77 -4.20 -3.09
N VAL A 290 12.89 -4.03 -4.40
CA VAL A 290 11.79 -4.13 -5.35
C VAL A 290 12.05 -5.31 -6.26
N SER A 291 11.06 -6.17 -6.39
CA SER A 291 11.10 -7.35 -7.24
C SER A 291 9.94 -7.35 -8.21
N SER A 292 10.15 -7.67 -9.48
CA SER A 292 9.08 -7.78 -10.47
C SER A 292 8.66 -9.23 -10.73
N PHE A 293 7.41 -9.43 -11.10
CA PHE A 293 6.80 -10.71 -11.41
C PHE A 293 6.00 -10.62 -12.70
N ASP A 294 6.18 -11.60 -13.59
CA ASP A 294 5.41 -11.73 -14.83
C ASP A 294 4.26 -12.73 -14.64
N PRO A 295 3.01 -12.27 -14.51
CA PRO A 295 1.87 -13.17 -14.35
C PRO A 295 1.56 -14.02 -15.59
N ALA A 296 2.08 -13.65 -16.77
CA ALA A 296 1.94 -14.45 -17.99
C ALA A 296 2.93 -15.64 -18.05
N HIS A 297 4.07 -15.52 -17.36
CA HIS A 297 5.10 -16.55 -17.27
C HIS A 297 5.51 -16.80 -15.80
N PRO A 298 4.57 -17.24 -14.94
CA PRO A 298 4.80 -17.38 -13.51
C PRO A 298 5.93 -18.37 -13.17
N GLU A 299 6.25 -19.29 -14.07
CA GLU A 299 7.35 -20.25 -13.96
C GLU A 299 8.74 -19.58 -13.91
N ASN A 300 8.86 -18.35 -14.41
CA ASN A 300 10.12 -17.60 -14.37
C ASN A 300 10.40 -17.01 -12.98
N GLY A 301 9.43 -17.04 -12.07
CA GLY A 301 9.57 -16.51 -10.72
C GLY A 301 9.70 -14.98 -10.70
N PHE A 302 10.36 -14.48 -9.65
CA PHE A 302 10.56 -13.06 -9.41
C PHE A 302 11.96 -12.60 -9.83
N THR A 303 12.05 -11.40 -10.40
CA THR A 303 13.32 -10.73 -10.75
C THR A 303 13.59 -9.60 -9.76
N LEU A 304 14.80 -9.53 -9.20
CA LEU A 304 15.23 -8.38 -8.40
C LEU A 304 15.51 -7.18 -9.31
N GLU A 305 14.81 -6.07 -9.08
CA GLU A 305 14.88 -4.86 -9.90
C GLU A 305 15.73 -3.77 -9.25
N LEU A 306 15.55 -3.58 -7.94
CA LEU A 306 16.21 -2.53 -7.17
C LEU A 306 16.46 -3.02 -5.74
N GLY A 307 17.59 -2.63 -5.17
CA GLY A 307 17.85 -2.81 -3.75
C GLY A 307 18.73 -1.70 -3.21
N PHE A 308 18.39 -1.15 -2.04
CA PHE A 308 19.12 -0.06 -1.41
C PHE A 308 19.09 -0.15 0.12
N PRO A 309 20.14 0.32 0.81
CA PRO A 309 20.17 0.34 2.27
C PRO A 309 19.24 1.44 2.79
N LEU A 310 18.67 1.21 3.97
CA LEU A 310 17.79 2.16 4.65
C LEU A 310 18.55 3.01 5.70
N ASN A 311 19.83 3.26 5.46
CA ASN A 311 20.71 4.07 6.32
C ASN A 311 21.07 5.43 5.70
N TYR A 312 20.28 5.89 4.72
CA TYR A 312 20.43 7.23 4.17
C TYR A 312 20.05 8.29 5.22
N PRO A 313 20.66 9.48 5.19
CA PRO A 313 20.35 10.55 6.14
C PRO A 313 18.88 10.98 6.07
N ARG A 314 18.24 11.19 7.22
CA ARG A 314 16.85 11.64 7.33
C ARG A 314 16.71 12.87 8.22
N GLY A 315 15.53 13.48 8.19
CA GLY A 315 15.20 14.64 9.01
C GLY A 315 14.87 14.29 10.46
N CYS A 316 14.00 15.09 11.07
CA CYS A 316 13.52 14.87 12.45
C CYS A 316 12.14 14.21 12.43
N VAL A 317 11.89 13.23 13.30
CA VAL A 317 10.53 12.74 13.59
C VAL A 317 9.72 13.87 14.25
N PHE A 318 10.39 14.56 15.18
CA PHE A 318 9.82 15.62 15.98
C PHE A 318 10.88 16.72 16.15
N ASN A 319 10.46 17.97 16.00
CA ASN A 319 11.31 19.13 16.25
C ASN A 319 10.59 20.14 17.14
N PHE A 320 11.11 20.34 18.36
CA PHE A 320 10.57 21.30 19.31
C PHE A 320 11.67 22.13 19.93
N GLN A 321 11.50 23.46 19.91
CA GLN A 321 12.51 24.41 20.43
C GLN A 321 13.93 24.18 19.87
N ASN A 322 14.02 23.79 18.59
CA ASN A 322 15.27 23.43 17.90
C ASN A 322 15.96 22.16 18.45
N ASN A 323 15.22 21.30 19.16
CA ASN A 323 15.67 19.96 19.51
C ASN A 323 15.10 18.97 18.49
N CYS A 324 15.97 18.47 17.61
CA CYS A 324 15.65 17.48 16.58
C CYS A 324 15.76 16.07 17.17
N SER A 325 14.66 15.33 17.13
CA SER A 325 14.64 13.89 17.36
C SER A 325 14.86 13.17 16.03
N ASP A 326 15.98 12.48 15.88
CA ASP A 326 16.40 11.85 14.63
C ASP A 326 15.33 10.89 14.06
N ALA A 327 15.07 11.00 12.75
CA ALA A 327 14.19 10.09 12.00
C ALA A 327 14.93 8.92 11.37
N GLU A 328 16.13 8.58 11.85
CA GLU A 328 16.84 7.40 11.35
C GLU A 328 16.00 6.13 11.52
N TRP A 329 16.07 5.25 10.53
CA TRP A 329 15.34 3.99 10.57
C TRP A 329 15.96 3.04 11.60
N GLY A 330 15.09 2.44 12.42
CA GLY A 330 15.43 1.44 13.42
C GLY A 330 14.98 0.03 13.03
N PRO A 331 15.64 -1.02 13.57
CA PRO A 331 15.21 -2.40 13.47
C PRO A 331 13.78 -2.60 13.96
N TRP A 332 13.05 -3.54 13.35
CA TRP A 332 11.73 -3.89 13.87
C TRP A 332 11.84 -4.49 15.27
N THR A 333 10.97 -4.02 16.17
CA THR A 333 10.89 -4.55 17.54
C THR A 333 9.67 -5.44 17.69
N THR A 334 9.82 -6.53 18.46
CA THR A 334 8.74 -7.48 18.76
C THR A 334 8.00 -7.16 20.06
N SER A 335 8.50 -6.18 20.82
CA SER A 335 7.91 -5.73 22.08
C SER A 335 8.15 -4.24 22.29
N PHE A 336 7.34 -3.61 23.14
CA PHE A 336 7.48 -2.20 23.47
C PHE A 336 8.75 -1.95 24.30
N SER A 337 9.71 -1.22 23.74
CA SER A 337 10.97 -0.80 24.38
C SER A 337 11.25 0.70 24.27
N VAL A 338 10.24 1.50 23.89
CA VAL A 338 10.44 2.92 23.58
C VAL A 338 10.55 3.76 24.86
N ASN A 339 11.60 4.56 24.93
CA ASN A 339 11.75 5.56 25.98
C ASN A 339 10.96 6.81 25.61
N PRO A 340 10.05 7.30 26.47
CA PRO A 340 9.30 8.50 26.20
C PRO A 340 10.22 9.73 26.24
N HIS A 341 10.08 10.61 25.26
CA HIS A 341 10.74 11.91 25.25
C HIS A 341 9.80 12.96 25.85
N GLY A 342 10.32 13.68 26.85
CA GLY A 342 9.57 14.74 27.53
C GLY A 342 9.28 15.92 26.62
N SER A 343 8.01 16.32 26.48
CA SER A 343 7.67 17.67 25.99
C SER A 343 7.40 18.61 27.16
N ALA A 344 7.73 19.90 26.98
CA ALA A 344 7.48 20.96 27.97
C ALA A 344 5.97 21.25 28.22
N ILE A 345 5.06 20.57 27.52
CA ILE A 345 3.61 20.84 27.49
C ILE A 345 2.75 19.68 28.00
N GLY A 346 3.33 18.75 28.78
CA GLY A 346 2.55 17.69 29.47
C GLY A 346 2.16 16.50 28.59
N TYR A 347 2.61 16.46 27.33
CA TYR A 347 2.52 15.31 26.44
C TYR A 347 3.85 14.57 26.40
N LEU A 348 3.83 13.24 26.37
CA LEU A 348 5.04 12.43 26.18
C LEU A 348 5.00 11.82 24.79
N ALA A 349 5.87 12.30 23.92
CA ALA A 349 6.07 11.77 22.59
C ALA A 349 6.92 10.50 22.67
N ALA A 350 6.58 9.52 21.85
CA ALA A 350 7.35 8.31 21.64
C ALA A 350 7.55 8.17 20.14
N TYR A 351 8.75 7.76 19.73
CA TYR A 351 9.09 7.46 18.35
C TYR A 351 10.13 6.34 18.33
N ASP A 352 10.04 5.46 17.34
CA ASP A 352 10.99 4.39 17.07
C ASP A 352 10.79 3.98 15.61
N PRO A 353 11.21 4.82 14.62
CA PRO A 353 10.84 4.63 13.23
C PRO A 353 11.24 3.25 12.71
N GLN A 354 10.29 2.50 12.16
CA GLN A 354 10.49 1.14 11.67
C GLN A 354 10.04 1.05 10.21
N PRO A 355 10.97 0.92 9.24
CA PRO A 355 10.64 1.09 7.83
C PRO A 355 9.79 -0.06 7.29
N VAL A 356 8.87 0.29 6.39
CA VAL A 356 8.08 -0.62 5.56
C VAL A 356 8.04 -0.05 4.15
N LEU A 357 8.62 -0.73 3.17
CA LEU A 357 8.40 -0.36 1.77
C LEU A 357 6.96 -0.74 1.40
N SER A 358 6.07 0.25 1.42
CA SER A 358 4.63 0.06 1.62
C SER A 358 3.77 0.31 0.39
N ASN A 359 4.30 0.96 -0.65
CA ASN A 359 3.64 1.14 -1.95
C ASN A 359 4.71 1.43 -3.03
N ILE A 360 4.40 1.10 -4.28
CA ILE A 360 5.20 1.38 -5.48
C ILE A 360 4.27 1.95 -6.55
N GLU A 361 4.60 3.14 -7.06
CA GLU A 361 3.83 3.78 -8.14
C GLU A 361 4.76 4.15 -9.29
N PHE A 362 4.22 4.27 -10.49
CA PHE A 362 4.99 4.68 -11.67
C PHE A 362 4.38 5.91 -12.32
N ASP A 363 5.22 6.87 -12.72
CA ASP A 363 4.77 7.99 -13.54
C ASP A 363 4.80 7.66 -15.05
N GLY A 364 4.28 8.58 -15.87
CA GLY A 364 4.26 8.43 -17.33
C GLY A 364 5.64 8.51 -18.00
N ALA A 365 6.70 8.87 -17.26
CA ALA A 365 8.08 8.82 -17.74
C ALA A 365 8.78 7.50 -17.33
N GLY A 366 8.12 6.65 -16.55
CA GLY A 366 8.66 5.40 -16.03
C GLY A 366 9.53 5.56 -14.79
N HIS A 367 9.44 6.69 -14.06
CA HIS A 367 10.06 6.77 -12.73
C HIS A 367 9.25 5.96 -11.73
N MET A 368 9.95 5.27 -10.84
CA MET A 368 9.38 4.45 -9.78
C MET A 368 9.38 5.24 -8.47
N PHE A 369 8.20 5.50 -7.92
CA PHE A 369 8.00 6.14 -6.63
C PHE A 369 7.83 5.08 -5.56
N LEU A 370 8.57 5.21 -4.47
CA LEU A 370 8.65 4.23 -3.39
C LEU A 370 8.13 4.87 -2.11
N GLY A 371 6.94 4.47 -1.67
CA GLY A 371 6.41 4.88 -0.38
C GLY A 371 7.03 4.07 0.74
N ILE A 372 7.70 4.71 1.69
CA ILE A 372 8.25 4.07 2.89
C ILE A 372 7.45 4.52 4.11
N ARG A 373 6.65 3.61 4.64
CA ARG A 373 5.84 3.83 5.84
C ARG A 373 6.65 3.52 7.09
N ASP A 374 6.34 4.25 8.15
CA ASP A 374 6.80 3.94 9.49
C ASP A 374 5.79 3.05 10.23
N ARG A 375 6.17 1.78 10.47
CA ARG A 375 5.39 0.80 11.24
C ARG A 375 5.10 1.29 12.65
N PHE A 376 5.92 2.16 13.23
CA PHE A 376 5.72 2.68 14.57
C PHE A 376 4.41 3.45 14.72
N GLY A 377 3.99 4.16 13.67
CA GLY A 377 2.67 4.80 13.63
C GLY A 377 1.50 3.81 13.71
N ASP A 378 1.71 2.55 13.32
CA ASP A 378 0.74 1.45 13.40
C ASP A 378 0.83 0.63 14.67
N LEU A 379 1.99 0.69 15.32
CA LEU A 379 2.15 0.23 16.68
C LEU A 379 1.43 1.23 17.59
N MET A 380 1.77 2.51 17.59
CA MET A 380 1.23 3.48 18.54
C MET A 380 -0.05 4.20 18.10
N GLY A 381 -0.61 5.02 18.98
CA GLY A 381 -1.72 5.93 18.66
C GLY A 381 -1.72 7.16 19.57
N TYR A 382 -2.71 8.04 19.38
CA TYR A 382 -2.87 9.25 20.20
C TYR A 382 -3.30 8.90 21.63
N TYR A 383 -2.53 9.38 22.61
CA TYR A 383 -2.82 9.25 24.04
C TYR A 383 -3.08 7.80 24.50
N THR A 384 -2.28 6.88 23.97
CA THR A 384 -2.37 5.44 24.21
C THR A 384 -1.48 4.99 25.36
N GLN A 385 -1.80 3.87 26.00
CA GLN A 385 -0.97 3.30 27.08
C GLN A 385 0.01 2.27 26.53
N PRO A 386 1.23 2.16 27.09
CA PRO A 386 2.15 1.08 26.78
C PRO A 386 1.53 -0.31 27.00
N PRO A 387 1.77 -1.27 26.09
CA PRO A 387 1.24 -2.62 26.20
C PRO A 387 1.90 -3.44 27.33
N ASN A 388 3.00 -2.95 27.90
CA ASN A 388 3.72 -3.57 29.02
C ASN A 388 3.10 -3.29 30.40
N GLY A 389 1.97 -2.59 30.46
CA GLY A 389 1.25 -2.29 31.70
C GLY A 389 1.54 -0.92 32.30
N GLY A 390 2.45 -0.14 31.69
CA GLY A 390 2.71 1.26 32.06
C GLY A 390 1.44 2.12 32.11
N GLN A 391 1.39 3.05 33.06
CA GLN A 391 0.23 3.92 33.26
C GLN A 391 0.33 5.25 32.50
N VAL A 392 1.56 5.64 32.17
CA VAL A 392 1.88 6.86 31.45
C VAL A 392 1.39 6.76 30.01
N ARG A 393 0.58 7.72 29.56
CA ARG A 393 0.06 7.76 28.18
C ARG A 393 1.05 8.44 27.25
N LEU A 394 1.15 7.91 26.04
CA LEU A 394 2.11 8.33 25.02
C LEU A 394 1.38 8.70 23.73
N ASN A 395 1.98 9.63 22.99
CA ASN A 395 1.64 9.90 21.61
C ASN A 395 2.72 9.28 20.73
N GLY A 396 2.32 8.42 19.79
CA GLY A 396 3.26 7.90 18.80
C GLY A 396 3.40 8.87 17.64
N ASP A 397 4.63 9.33 17.41
CA ASP A 397 4.97 10.11 16.23
C ASP A 397 5.63 9.20 15.20
N ALA A 398 5.21 9.32 13.94
CA ALA A 398 5.66 8.48 12.84
C ALA A 398 6.43 9.32 11.81
N ALA A 399 7.48 8.75 11.23
CA ALA A 399 8.29 9.42 10.20
C ALA A 399 8.42 8.55 8.95
N GLY A 400 7.49 8.68 8.01
CA GLY A 400 7.55 8.05 6.68
C GLY A 400 8.45 8.80 5.70
N ASP A 401 8.67 8.22 4.52
CA ASP A 401 9.45 8.80 3.43
C ASP A 401 8.86 8.45 2.06
N ILE A 402 9.23 9.21 1.03
CA ILE A 402 8.96 8.89 -0.37
C ILE A 402 10.26 9.08 -1.13
N LEU A 403 10.70 8.03 -1.83
CA LEU A 403 11.90 8.05 -2.64
C LEU A 403 11.54 7.85 -4.12
N VAL A 404 12.40 8.33 -5.00
CA VAL A 404 12.26 8.12 -6.45
C VAL A 404 13.43 7.30 -6.98
N ALA A 405 13.14 6.34 -7.85
CA ALA A 405 14.12 5.61 -8.64
C ALA A 405 13.87 5.83 -10.13
N CYS A 406 14.95 5.95 -10.90
CA CYS A 406 14.91 6.14 -12.34
C CYS A 406 15.74 5.08 -13.06
N GLN A 407 15.42 4.81 -14.33
CA GLN A 407 16.25 3.95 -15.16
C GLN A 407 17.45 4.71 -15.69
N VAL A 408 18.65 4.23 -15.35
CA VAL A 408 19.92 4.69 -15.91
C VAL A 408 20.57 3.51 -16.62
N ASN A 409 20.74 3.61 -17.94
CA ASN A 409 21.33 2.55 -18.79
C ASN A 409 20.66 1.17 -18.63
N GLY A 410 19.33 1.13 -18.42
CA GLY A 410 18.58 -0.11 -18.25
C GLY A 410 18.65 -0.72 -16.84
N THR A 411 19.18 0.02 -15.85
CA THR A 411 19.19 -0.39 -14.43
C THR A 411 18.51 0.66 -13.56
N TRP A 412 17.75 0.22 -12.56
CA TRP A 412 17.14 1.12 -11.59
C TRP A 412 18.19 1.74 -10.67
N THR A 413 18.16 3.06 -10.54
CA THR A 413 19.02 3.84 -9.65
C THR A 413 18.15 4.76 -8.80
N LEU A 414 18.37 4.74 -7.48
CA LEU A 414 17.72 5.64 -6.52
C LEU A 414 18.30 7.07 -6.66
N GLU A 415 17.48 8.09 -6.38
CA GLU A 415 17.86 9.52 -6.45
C GLU A 415 19.07 9.96 -5.63
#